data_AF-A0A380H9B8-F1
#
_entry.id   AF-A0A380H9B8-F1
#
_cell.length_a   1.000
_cell.length_b   1.000
_cell.length_c   1.000
_cell.angle_alpha   90.00
_cell.angle_beta   90.00
_cell.angle_gamma   90.00
#
_symmetry.space_group_name_H-M   'P 1'
#
loop_
_entity.id
_entity.type
_entity.pdbx_description
1 polymer ?
#
loop_
_entity_poly.entity_id
_entity_poly.type
_entity_poly.pdbx_seq_one_letter_code
_entity_poly.pdbx_strand_id
1 'polypeptide(L)' 'MKVPQEEGILTESMLYGELGDIVAGNKSGREDDKEVTLFKSVGLAIVDIVVAQYFYKKALENENK' A
#
# COMPACT_ATOMS: atom_id res chain seq x y z
N MET A 1 1.15 -4.75 24.29
CA MET A 1 0.67 -3.50 23.69
C MET A 1 -0.77 -3.72 23.28
N LYS A 2 -1.71 -2.88 23.72
CA LYS A 2 -3.09 -2.90 23.21
C LYS A 2 -3.12 -2.18 21.87
N VAL A 3 -3.96 -2.66 20.94
CA VAL A 3 -4.13 -2.01 19.64
C VAL A 3 -5.05 -0.79 19.83
N PRO A 4 -4.80 0.39 19.22
CA PRO A 4 -5.63 1.58 19.42
C PRO A 4 -7.13 1.39 19.16
N GLN A 5 -7.50 0.38 18.35
CA GLN A 5 -8.89 -0.03 18.16
C GLN A 5 -9.51 -0.64 19.43
N GLU A 6 -8.75 -1.44 20.19
CA GLU A 6 -9.19 -2.02 21.48
C GLU A 6 -9.37 -0.94 22.56
N GLU A 7 -8.64 0.17 22.44
CA GLU A 7 -8.75 1.34 23.31
C GLU A 7 -9.87 2.30 22.89
N GLY A 8 -10.56 2.03 21.77
CA GLY A 8 -11.62 2.88 21.22
C GLY A 8 -11.12 4.18 20.59
N ILE A 9 -9.81 4.33 20.39
CA ILE A 9 -9.19 5.52 19.80
C ILE A 9 -9.37 5.54 18.28
N LEU A 10 -9.29 4.36 17.64
CA LEU A 10 -9.52 4.20 16.20
C LEU A 10 -10.73 3.30 15.95
N THR A 11 -11.60 3.70 15.03
CA THR A 11 -12.72 2.88 14.55
C THR A 11 -12.54 2.53 13.07
N GLU A 12 -13.20 1.48 12.60
CA GLU A 12 -13.13 1.05 11.20
C GLU A 12 -13.58 2.15 10.22
N SER A 13 -14.56 2.97 10.63
CA SER A 13 -15.01 4.14 9.88
C SER A 13 -13.97 5.24 9.68
N MET A 14 -12.87 5.25 10.46
CA MET A 14 -11.75 6.19 10.28
C MET A 14 -10.76 5.73 9.20
N LEU A 15 -10.88 4.50 8.69
CA LEU A 15 -10.06 4.04 7.58
C LEU A 15 -10.48 4.77 6.30
N TYR A 16 -9.62 5.67 5.82
CA TYR A 16 -9.87 6.40 4.58
C TYR A 16 -10.03 5.47 3.38
N GLY A 17 -9.20 4.43 3.25
CA GLY A 17 -9.25 3.44 2.17
C GLY A 17 -7.98 2.59 2.12
N GLU A 18 -7.93 1.69 1.15
CA GLU A 18 -6.73 0.90 0.88
C GLU A 18 -5.80 1.60 -0.11
N LEU A 19 -4.52 1.22 -0.13
CA LEU A 19 -3.56 1.76 -1.09
C LEU A 19 -3.99 1.51 -2.55
N GLY A 20 -4.65 0.37 -2.80
CA GLY A 20 -5.19 0.02 -4.11
C GLY A 20 -6.25 1.00 -4.61
N ASP A 21 -7.08 1.54 -3.73
CA ASP A 21 -8.11 2.52 -4.09
C ASP A 21 -7.50 3.83 -4.62
N ILE A 22 -6.39 4.26 -3.99
CA ILE A 22 -5.66 5.46 -4.40
C ILE A 22 -4.95 5.22 -5.74
N VAL A 23 -4.25 4.09 -5.87
CA VAL A 23 -3.53 3.74 -7.10
C VAL A 23 -4.48 3.56 -8.29
N ALA A 24 -5.68 3.02 -8.06
CA ALA A 24 -6.71 2.87 -9.09
C ALA A 24 -7.44 4.18 -9.44
N GLY A 25 -7.21 5.27 -8.69
CA GLY A 25 -7.93 6.54 -8.85
C GLY A 25 -9.37 6.52 -8.32
N ASN A 26 -9.75 5.49 -7.56
CA ASN A 26 -11.06 5.40 -6.91
C ASN A 26 -11.17 6.35 -5.71
N LYS A 27 -10.03 6.71 -5.10
CA LYS A 27 -9.93 7.70 -4.03
C LYS A 27 -8.77 8.66 -4.27
N SER A 28 -8.94 9.91 -3.84
CA SER A 28 -7.86 10.88 -3.83
C SER A 28 -6.73 10.43 -2.90
N GLY A 29 -5.51 10.87 -3.18
CA GLY A 29 -4.41 10.79 -2.22
C GLY A 29 -4.52 11.91 -1.19
N ARG A 30 -3.39 12.56 -0.92
CA ARG A 30 -3.36 13.84 -0.19
C ARG A 30 -4.03 14.93 -1.01
N GLU A 31 -4.92 15.70 -0.39
CA GLU A 31 -5.69 16.76 -1.05
C GLU A 31 -5.20 18.17 -0.69
N ASP A 32 -4.55 18.34 0.47
CA ASP A 32 -3.90 19.60 0.86
C ASP A 32 -2.67 19.44 1.78
N ASP A 33 -1.96 20.55 2.00
CA ASP A 33 -0.70 20.62 2.76
C ASP A 33 -0.90 20.58 4.29
N LYS A 34 -2.13 20.75 4.79
CA LYS A 34 -2.44 20.71 6.23
C LYS A 34 -2.79 19.31 6.72
N GLU A 35 -3.11 18.39 5.82
CA GLU A 35 -3.44 17.01 6.17
C GLU A 35 -2.26 16.27 6.81
N VAL A 36 -2.54 15.49 7.86
CA VAL A 36 -1.59 14.49 8.36
C VAL A 36 -2.08 13.14 7.88
N THR A 37 -1.34 12.51 6.96
CA THR A 37 -1.70 11.20 6.38
C THR A 37 -0.83 10.10 6.97
N LEU A 38 -1.45 8.96 7.28
CA LEU A 38 -0.75 7.77 7.78
C LEU A 38 -1.02 6.60 6.85
N PHE A 39 0.04 6.10 6.21
CA PHE A 39 0.01 4.80 5.55
C PHE A 39 0.56 3.74 6.51
N LYS A 40 -0.22 2.69 6.75
CA LYS A 40 0.22 1.52 7.51
C LYS A 40 0.15 0.27 6.64
N SER A 41 1.28 -0.44 6.55
CA SER A 41 1.36 -1.74 5.88
C SER A 41 1.76 -2.83 6.86
N VAL A 42 1.24 -4.04 6.65
CA VAL A 42 1.69 -5.28 7.29
C VAL A 42 2.55 -6.13 6.35
N GLY A 43 2.72 -5.71 5.09
CA GLY A 43 3.30 -6.50 4.01
C GLY A 43 2.26 -7.35 3.28
N LEU A 44 2.36 -7.45 1.95
CA LEU A 44 1.54 -8.32 1.13
C LEU A 44 2.44 -9.11 0.18
N ALA A 45 2.36 -10.45 0.23
CA ALA A 45 3.20 -11.34 -0.57
C ALA A 45 3.10 -11.09 -2.09
N ILE A 46 1.96 -10.58 -2.57
CA ILE A 46 1.78 -10.25 -4.00
C ILE A 46 2.77 -9.19 -4.47
N VAL A 47 3.14 -8.24 -3.59
CA VAL A 47 4.11 -7.19 -3.92
C VAL A 47 5.48 -7.82 -4.19
N ASP A 48 5.89 -8.78 -3.36
CA ASP A 48 7.16 -9.50 -3.54
C ASP A 48 7.17 -10.32 -4.84
N ILE A 49 6.08 -11.03 -5.12
CA ILE A 49 5.95 -11.88 -6.32
C ILE A 49 6.01 -11.04 -7.60
N VAL A 50 5.32 -9.90 -7.64
CA VAL A 50 5.31 -9.01 -8.82
C VAL A 50 6.70 -8.42 -9.05
N VAL A 51 7.40 -8.00 -8.00
CA VAL A 51 8.78 -7.48 -8.11
C VAL A 51 9.73 -8.58 -8.58
N ALA A 52 9.63 -9.79 -8.03
CA ALA A 52 10.45 -10.92 -8.45
C ALA A 52 10.21 -11.28 -9.93
N GLN A 53 8.95 -11.30 -10.37
CA GLN A 53 8.59 -11.56 -11.76
C GLN A 53 9.18 -10.49 -12.71
N TYR A 54 9.12 -9.21 -12.32
CA TYR A 54 9.68 -8.11 -13.11
C TYR A 54 11.20 -8.29 -13.34
N PHE A 55 11.95 -8.58 -12.28
CA PHE A 55 13.40 -8.79 -12.40
C PHE A 55 13.74 -10.07 -13.14
N TYR A 56 12.97 -11.14 -12.93
CA TYR A 56 13.15 -12.39 -13.67
C TYR A 56 12.99 -12.17 -15.19
N LYS A 57 11.96 -11.44 -15.62
CA LYS A 57 11.78 -11.09 -17.04
C LYS A 57 12.95 -10.28 -17.60
N LYS A 58 13.41 -9.27 -16.86
CA LYS A 58 14.59 -8.47 -17.26
C LYS A 58 15.86 -9.30 -17.38
N ALA A 59 16.06 -10.28 -16.50
CA ALA A 59 17.21 -11.17 -16.57
C ALA A 59 17.18 -11.99 -17.88
N LEU A 60 16.02 -12.59 -18.20
CA LEU A 60 15.85 -13.33 -19.45
C LEU A 60 16.04 -12.45 -20.70
N GLU A 61 15.58 -11.20 -20.69
CA GLU A 61 15.79 -10.27 -21.81
C GLU A 61 17.28 -9.91 -22.01
N ASN A 62 18.05 -9.81 -20.92
CA ASN A 62 19.47 -9.49 -20.98
C ASN A 62 20.35 -10.71 -21.33
N GLU A 63 19.93 -11.93 -21.01
CA GLU A 63 20.62 -13.16 -21.47
C GLU A 63 20.45 -13.41 -22.97
N ASN A 64 19.39 -12.87 -23.58
CA ASN A 64 19.11 -12.98 -25.02
C ASN A 64 19.66 -11.81 -25.85
N LYS A 65 20.50 -10.96 -25.26
CA LYS A 65 21.27 -9.89 -25.95
C LYS A 65 22.72 -10.31 -26.11
#